data_AF-A0A3D1R682-F1
#
_entry.id   AF-A0A3D1R682-F1
#
_cell.length_a   1.000
_cell.length_b   1.000
_cell.length_c   1.000
_cell.angle_alpha   90.00
_cell.angle_beta   90.00
_cell.angle_gamma   90.00
#
_symmetry.space_group_name_H-M   'P 1'
#
loop_
_entity.id
_entity.type
_entity.pdbx_description
1 polymer ?
#
loop_
_entity_poly.entity_id
_entity_poly.type
_entity_poly.pdbx_seq_one_letter_code
_entity_poly.pdbx_strand_id
1 'polypeptide(L)'
;MNETTASETRSRAERLLDRLLEQRLLELEGGSDQTKLAAGISQVLETDSDSRARAERLAQWLLGQKEVAELFATDDELAAVIETS
;
A
#
# COMPACT_ATOMS: atom_id res chain seq x y z
N MET A 1 12.32 8.23 21.28
CA MET A 1 12.63 7.69 19.94
C MET A 1 11.31 7.53 19.22
N ASN A 2 11.27 7.79 17.90
CA ASN A 2 10.20 7.45 16.93
C ASN A 2 9.40 8.61 16.30
N GLU A 3 9.99 9.79 16.05
CA GLU A 3 9.39 10.75 15.11
C GLU A 3 9.93 10.57 13.68
N THR A 4 11.19 10.14 13.52
CA THR A 4 11.82 9.96 12.21
C THR A 4 11.26 8.77 11.43
N THR A 5 11.06 7.63 12.09
CA THR A 5 10.61 6.38 11.45
C THR A 5 9.19 6.47 10.90
N ALA A 6 8.26 7.10 11.63
CA ALA A 6 6.87 7.24 11.18
C ALA A 6 6.73 8.13 9.94
N SER A 7 7.57 9.17 9.81
CA SER A 7 7.57 10.04 8.63
C SER A 7 8.19 9.35 7.40
N GLU A 8 9.19 8.50 7.61
CA GLU A 8 9.80 7.71 6.54
C GLU A 8 8.87 6.59 6.03
N THR A 9 8.19 5.87 6.93
CA THR A 9 7.22 4.84 6.56
C THR A 9 6.04 5.43 5.80
N ARG A 10 5.54 6.60 6.23
CA ARG A 10 4.49 7.31 5.51
C ARG A 10 4.93 7.70 4.11
N SER A 11 6.14 8.25 3.97
CA SER A 11 6.71 8.59 2.66
C SER A 11 6.87 7.35 1.76
N ARG A 12 7.15 6.18 2.35
CA ARG A 12 7.22 4.90 1.62
C ARG A 12 5.85 4.41 1.18
N ALA A 13 4.84 4.53 2.04
CA ALA A 13 3.47 4.12 1.74
C ALA A 13 2.84 4.98 0.64
N GLU A 14 3.12 6.29 0.64
CA GLU A 14 2.71 7.21 -0.44
C GLU A 14 3.35 6.78 -1.77
N ARG A 15 4.67 6.55 -1.81
CA ARG A 15 5.35 6.06 -3.01
C ARG A 15 4.84 4.69 -3.49
N LEU A 16 4.52 3.79 -2.56
CA LEU A 16 3.94 2.49 -2.90
C LEU A 16 2.58 2.69 -3.58
N LEU A 17 1.70 3.51 -2.99
CA LEU A 17 0.39 3.82 -3.55
C LEU A 17 0.52 4.44 -4.94
N ASP A 18 1.42 5.42 -5.11
CA ASP A 18 1.67 6.05 -6.41
C ASP A 18 2.09 5.02 -7.46
N ARG A 19 3.00 4.10 -7.11
CA ARG A 19 3.43 3.04 -8.05
C ARG A 19 2.31 2.08 -8.43
N LEU A 20 1.47 1.70 -7.48
CA LEU A 20 0.33 0.83 -7.76
C LEU A 20 -0.63 1.50 -8.75
N LEU A 21 -0.84 2.81 -8.62
CA LEU A 21 -1.65 3.61 -9.54
C LEU A 21 -0.98 3.77 -10.90
N GLU A 22 0.30 4.14 -10.93
CA GLU A 22 1.08 4.34 -12.16
C GLU A 22 1.18 3.06 -12.99
N GLN A 23 1.36 1.91 -12.35
CA GLN A 23 1.43 0.60 -12.99
C GLN A 23 0.04 0.01 -13.29
N ARG A 24 -1.05 0.72 -12.95
CA ARG A 24 -2.44 0.25 -13.10
C ARG A 24 -2.72 -1.08 -12.41
N LEU A 25 -2.04 -1.28 -11.29
CA LEU A 25 -2.20 -2.42 -10.39
C LEU A 25 -3.34 -2.19 -9.38
N LEU A 26 -3.71 -0.93 -9.17
CA LEU A 26 -4.80 -0.49 -8.31
C LEU A 26 -5.59 0.62 -9.00
N GLU A 27 -6.91 0.54 -8.94
CA GLU A 27 -7.82 1.60 -9.34
C GLU A 27 -8.60 2.11 -8.12
N LEU A 28 -8.71 3.43 -8.00
CA LEU A 28 -9.39 4.09 -6.90
C LEU A 28 -10.72 4.66 -7.37
N GLU A 29 -11.68 4.71 -6.46
CA GLU A 29 -12.95 5.41 -6.68
C GLU A 29 -12.71 6.91 -6.91
N GLY A 30 -13.60 7.53 -7.69
CA GLY A 30 -13.51 8.97 -7.99
C GLY A 30 -13.58 9.82 -6.71
N GLY A 31 -12.55 10.64 -6.45
CA GLY A 31 -12.48 11.49 -5.25
C GLY A 31 -11.93 10.79 -4.00
N SER A 32 -11.28 9.63 -4.16
CA SER A 32 -10.63 8.90 -3.07
C SER A 32 -9.57 9.71 -2.34
N ASP A 33 -9.54 9.57 -1.01
CA ASP A 33 -8.52 10.17 -0.16
C ASP A 33 -7.26 9.30 -0.14
N GLN A 34 -6.33 9.60 -1.05
CA GLN A 34 -5.04 8.92 -1.13
C GLN A 34 -4.18 9.10 0.13
N THR A 35 -4.36 10.20 0.87
CA THR A 35 -3.61 10.44 2.11
C THR A 35 -4.04 9.46 3.19
N LYS A 36 -5.35 9.22 3.30
CA LYS A 36 -5.91 8.21 4.22
C LYS A 36 -5.49 6.80 3.80
N LEU A 37 -5.50 6.49 2.51
CA LEU A 37 -5.04 5.20 2.00
C LEU A 37 -3.57 4.96 2.34
N ALA A 38 -2.69 5.92 2.05
CA ALA A 38 -1.27 5.82 2.37
C ALA A 38 -1.02 5.63 3.88
N ALA A 39 -1.78 6.30 4.74
CA ALA A 39 -1.69 6.10 6.19
C ALA A 39 -2.05 4.66 6.60
N GLY A 40 -3.08 4.06 5.98
CA GLY A 40 -3.45 2.66 6.21
C GLY A 40 -2.42 1.67 5.68
N ILE A 41 -1.90 1.91 4.47
CA ILE A 41 -0.80 1.13 3.88
C ILE A 41 0.42 1.13 4.81
N SER A 42 0.79 2.28 5.36
CA SER A 42 1.90 2.40 6.32
C SER A 42 1.72 1.44 7.51
N GLN A 43 0.51 1.35 8.07
CA GLN A 43 0.23 0.46 9.20
C GLN A 43 0.35 -1.02 8.82
N VAL A 44 -0.08 -1.39 7.61
CA VAL A 44 0.03 -2.78 7.12
C VAL A 44 1.50 -3.16 6.85
N LEU A 45 2.31 -2.24 6.35
CA LEU A 45 3.74 -2.52 6.09
C LEU A 45 4.55 -2.70 7.38
N GLU A 46 4.07 -2.18 8.51
CA GLU A 46 4.75 -2.29 9.81
C GLU A 46 4.48 -3.62 10.53
N THR A 47 3.46 -4.40 10.14
CA THR A 47 3.06 -5.59 10.91
C THR A 47 3.94 -6.82 10.69
N ASP A 48 4.53 -6.97 9.52
CA ASP A 48 5.24 -8.18 9.12
C ASP A 48 6.65 -7.85 8.62
N SER A 49 7.62 -8.75 8.76
CA SER A 49 8.99 -8.57 8.22
C SER A 49 9.17 -9.19 6.83
N ASP A 50 8.30 -10.13 6.46
CA ASP A 50 8.33 -10.86 5.20
C ASP A 50 7.51 -10.15 4.10
N SER A 51 8.11 -9.97 2.92
CA SER A 51 7.51 -9.25 1.80
C SER A 51 6.23 -9.91 1.28
N ARG A 52 6.17 -11.24 1.27
CA ARG A 52 5.02 -12.00 0.76
C ARG A 52 3.84 -11.92 1.73
N ALA A 53 4.12 -12.05 3.04
CA ALA A 53 3.10 -11.85 4.07
C ALA A 53 2.55 -10.41 4.06
N ARG A 54 3.41 -9.40 3.85
CA ARG A 54 2.97 -8.01 3.66
C ARG A 54 2.08 -7.83 2.44
N ALA A 55 2.42 -8.47 1.32
CA ALA A 55 1.66 -8.38 0.08
C ALA A 55 0.25 -8.95 0.23
N GLU A 56 0.13 -10.16 0.79
CA GLU A 56 -1.17 -10.80 1.04
C GLU A 56 -2.04 -9.94 1.97
N ARG A 57 -1.44 -9.41 3.04
CA ARG A 57 -2.15 -8.58 4.01
C ARG A 57 -2.56 -7.24 3.42
N LEU A 58 -1.71 -6.64 2.59
CA LEU A 58 -2.00 -5.42 1.87
C LEU A 58 -3.15 -5.63 0.87
N ALA A 59 -3.13 -6.73 0.11
CA ALA A 59 -4.21 -7.10 -0.81
C ALA A 59 -5.55 -7.21 -0.07
N GLN A 60 -5.59 -7.97 1.03
CA GLN A 60 -6.78 -8.12 1.85
C GLN A 60 -7.27 -6.78 2.42
N TRP A 61 -6.35 -5.92 2.86
CA TRP A 61 -6.70 -4.61 3.39
C TRP A 61 -7.27 -3.69 2.30
N LEU A 62 -6.63 -3.63 1.12
CA LEU A 62 -7.05 -2.81 -0.02
C LEU A 62 -8.44 -3.21 -0.51
N LEU A 63 -8.70 -4.51 -0.66
CA LEU A 63 -10.02 -5.03 -1.05
C LEU A 63 -11.15 -4.68 -0.06
N GLY A 64 -10.80 -4.34 1.18
CA GLY A 64 -11.74 -3.88 2.20
C GLY A 64 -11.97 -2.37 2.22
N GLN A 65 -11.21 -1.57 1.47
CA GLN A 65 -11.35 -0.11 1.46
C GLN A 65 -12.43 0.33 0.47
N LYS A 66 -13.24 1.30 0.87
CA LYS A 66 -14.30 1.87 0.00
C LYS A 66 -13.73 2.77 -1.08
N GLU A 67 -12.52 3.25 -0.86
CA GLU A 67 -11.76 4.10 -1.77
C GLU A 67 -11.10 3.29 -2.91
N VAL A 68 -11.04 1.96 -2.78
CA VAL A 68 -10.51 1.06 -3.82
C VAL A 68 -11.66 0.60 -4.70
N ALA A 69 -11.59 0.94 -5.99
CA ALA A 69 -12.55 0.47 -6.98
C ALA A 69 -12.20 -0.96 -7.42
N GLU A 70 -10.92 -1.21 -7.74
CA GLU A 70 -10.46 -2.52 -8.19
C GLU A 70 -8.97 -2.74 -7.87
N LEU A 71 -8.60 -3.98 -7.56
CA LEU A 71 -7.22 -4.42 -7.36
C LEU A 71 -6.88 -5.46 -8.43
N PHE A 72 -5.93 -5.12 -9.31
CA PHE A 72 -5.50 -5.98 -10.42
C PHE A 72 -4.23 -6.77 -10.12
N ALA A 73 -3.52 -6.42 -9.05
CA ALA A 73 -2.25 -7.04 -8.69
C ALA A 73 -2.44 -8.42 -8.04
N THR A 74 -1.57 -9.35 -8.44
CA THR A 74 -1.31 -10.58 -7.69
C THR A 74 -0.45 -10.31 -6.45
N ASP A 75 -0.45 -11.24 -5.49
CA ASP A 75 0.41 -11.14 -4.30
C ASP A 75 1.91 -11.06 -4.66
N ASP A 76 2.34 -11.74 -5.72
CA ASP A 76 3.73 -11.70 -6.19
C ASP A 76 4.08 -10.32 -6.80
N GLU A 77 3.16 -9.70 -7.54
CA GLU A 77 3.34 -8.34 -8.05
C GLU A 77 3.36 -7.31 -6.92
N LEU A 78 2.43 -7.41 -5.95
CA LEU A 78 2.42 -6.55 -4.76
C LEU A 78 3.73 -6.68 -3.97
N ALA A 79 4.24 -7.90 -3.78
CA ALA A 79 5.50 -8.13 -3.10
C ALA A 79 6.66 -7.44 -3.84
N ALA A 80 6.72 -7.56 -5.17
CA ALA A 80 7.75 -6.92 -5.99
C ALA A 80 7.69 -5.38 -5.90
N VAL A 81 6.49 -4.78 -5.88
CA VAL A 81 6.38 -3.33 -5.68
C VAL A 81 6.81 -2.94 -4.26
N ILE A 82 6.38 -3.67 -3.23
CA ILE A 82 6.76 -3.41 -1.82
C ILE A 82 8.29 -3.43 -1.62
N GLU A 83 8.98 -4.39 -2.23
CA GLU A 83 10.45 -4.52 -2.13
C GLU A 83 11.21 -3.37 -2.80
N THR A 84 10.62 -2.75 -3.81
CA THR A 84 11.26 -1.69 -4.59
C THR A 84 10.88 -0.27 -4.13
N SER A 85 9.98 -0.13 -3.15
CA SER A 85 9.35 1.13 -2.68
C SER A 85 10.00 1.76 -1.43
#